data_AF-A0A1S1X5B4-F1
#
_entry.id   AF-A0A1S1X5B4-F1
#
_cell.length_a   1.000
_cell.length_b   1.000
_cell.length_c   1.000
_cell.angle_alpha   90.00
_cell.angle_beta   90.00
_cell.angle_gamma   90.00
#
_symmetry.space_group_name_H-M   'P 1'
#
loop_
_entity.id
_entity.type
_entity.pdbx_description
1 polymer ?
#
loop_
_entity_poly.entity_id
_entity_poly.type
_entity_poly.pdbx_seq_one_letter_code
_entity_poly.pdbx_strand_id
1 'polypeptide(L)'
;MTAMLQDILHGDFMLRHVTPDMRRLSDIALAGNGEPTFSPQFPAAVDAVLRQIDAFGLRGQIRLVVITNGSQMHRSAVQMRSRLGILAIYFT
;
A
#
# COMPACT_ATOMS: atom_id res chain seq x y z
N MET A 1 13.39 -6.68 8.22
CA MET A 1 12.64 -6.98 6.96
C MET A 1 12.36 -5.67 6.23
N THR A 2 13.41 -4.95 5.82
CA THR A 2 13.34 -3.62 5.18
C THR A 2 14.20 -3.50 3.92
N ALA A 3 14.95 -4.55 3.58
CA ALA A 3 15.97 -4.54 2.53
C ALA A 3 15.41 -4.11 1.16
N MET A 4 14.20 -4.55 0.80
CA MET A 4 13.58 -4.17 -0.47
C MET A 4 13.26 -2.67 -0.53
N LEU A 5 12.64 -2.10 0.51
CA LEU A 5 12.29 -0.68 0.50
C LEU A 5 13.55 0.20 0.56
N GLN A 6 14.59 -0.24 1.27
CA GLN A 6 15.90 0.40 1.26
C GLN A 6 16.52 0.42 -0.15
N ASP A 7 16.49 -0.71 -0.86
CA ASP A 7 17.04 -0.81 -2.22
C ASP A 7 16.23 0.03 -3.23
N ILE A 8 14.91 0.06 -3.08
CA ILE A 8 14.01 0.89 -3.91
C ILE A 8 14.29 2.39 -3.74
N LEU A 9 14.51 2.87 -2.51
CA LEU A 9 14.62 4.30 -2.22
C LEU A 9 16.05 4.83 -2.30
N HIS A 10 17.02 4.00 -1.94
CA HIS A 10 18.40 4.43 -1.73
C HIS A 10 19.43 3.55 -2.45
N GLY A 11 19.02 2.39 -2.95
CA GLY A 11 19.86 1.51 -3.74
C GLY A 11 19.77 1.81 -5.24
N ASP A 12 20.04 0.79 -6.03
CA ASP A 12 20.10 0.89 -7.49
C ASP A 12 18.90 0.23 -8.19
N PHE A 13 17.92 -0.28 -7.43
CA PHE A 13 16.73 -0.93 -7.97
C PHE A 13 16.03 -0.06 -9.03
N MET A 14 15.78 1.21 -8.72
CA MET A 14 15.15 2.15 -9.64
C MET A 14 15.98 2.40 -10.90
N LEU A 15 17.32 2.35 -10.79
CA LEU A 15 18.21 2.52 -11.94
C LEU A 15 18.20 1.29 -12.85
N ARG A 16 18.21 0.10 -12.26
CA ARG A 16 18.29 -1.18 -12.99
C ARG A 16 16.98 -1.63 -13.60
N HIS A 17 15.85 -1.37 -12.94
CA HIS A 17 14.57 -1.99 -13.29
C HIS A 17 13.48 -1.02 -13.75
N VAL A 18 13.71 0.30 -13.67
CA VAL A 18 12.70 1.31 -13.98
C VAL A 18 13.23 2.33 -14.99
N THR A 19 12.43 2.63 -16.00
CA THR A 19 12.78 3.63 -17.03
C THR A 19 12.94 5.01 -16.39
N PRO A 20 13.85 5.86 -16.90
CA PRO A 20 14.19 7.13 -16.25
C PRO A 20 12.99 8.02 -15.89
N ASP A 21 11.97 8.03 -16.73
CA ASP A 21 10.73 8.80 -16.59
C ASP A 21 9.75 8.25 -15.53
N MET A 22 9.95 7.00 -15.08
CA MET A 22 9.08 6.32 -14.12
C MET A 22 9.73 6.06 -12.75
N ARG A 23 10.94 6.58 -12.50
CA ARG A 23 11.73 6.35 -11.26
C ARG A 23 11.19 7.10 -10.04
N ARG A 24 9.94 6.82 -9.69
CA ARG A 24 9.26 7.37 -8.53
C ARG A 24 8.38 6.31 -7.90
N LEU A 25 8.61 6.04 -6.61
CA LEU A 25 7.67 5.28 -5.81
C LEU A 25 6.40 6.11 -5.61
N SER A 26 5.25 5.61 -6.08
CA SER A 26 3.99 6.36 -6.10
C SER A 26 3.05 5.98 -4.98
N ASP A 27 2.89 4.68 -4.75
CA ASP A 27 2.02 4.12 -3.74
C ASP A 27 2.48 2.73 -3.30
N ILE A 28 1.91 2.29 -2.17
CA ILE A 28 1.98 0.92 -1.68
C ILE A 28 0.55 0.38 -1.73
N ALA A 29 0.35 -0.70 -2.46
CA ALA A 29 -0.96 -1.33 -2.61
C ALA A 29 -1.06 -2.63 -1.78
N LEU A 30 -2.13 -2.76 -1.00
CA LEU A 30 -2.58 -4.03 -0.45
C LEU A 30 -3.62 -4.65 -1.39
N ALA A 31 -3.31 -5.83 -1.94
CA ALA A 31 -4.15 -6.55 -2.88
C ALA A 31 -4.21 -8.05 -2.53
N GLY A 32 -5.20 -8.77 -3.05
CA GLY A 32 -5.33 -10.22 -2.86
C GLY A 32 -6.44 -10.81 -3.73
N ASN A 33 -6.39 -12.13 -3.99
CA ASN A 33 -7.40 -12.86 -4.78
C ASN A 33 -8.76 -12.98 -4.05
N GLY A 34 -8.79 -12.70 -2.74
CA GLY A 34 -10.01 -12.44 -1.99
C GLY A 34 -10.08 -10.96 -1.60
N GLU A 35 -11.23 -10.52 -1.11
CA GLU A 35 -11.38 -9.15 -0.61
C GLU A 35 -10.41 -8.92 0.59
N PRO A 36 -9.36 -8.08 0.45
CA PRO A 36 -8.28 -8.00 1.44
C PRO A 36 -8.76 -7.65 2.85
N THR A 37 -9.87 -6.91 2.92
CA THR A 37 -10.52 -6.51 4.16
C THR A 37 -11.20 -7.66 4.92
N PHE A 38 -11.39 -8.85 4.30
CA PHE A 38 -11.79 -10.07 5.01
C PHE A 38 -10.67 -10.72 5.81
N SER A 39 -9.40 -10.44 5.47
CA SER A 39 -8.30 -11.04 6.20
C SER A 39 -8.29 -10.52 7.64
N PRO A 40 -8.26 -11.40 8.67
CA PRO A 40 -8.10 -10.96 10.05
C PRO A 40 -6.76 -10.24 10.28
N GLN A 41 -5.80 -10.41 9.37
CA GLN A 41 -4.49 -9.77 9.42
C GLN A 41 -4.47 -8.39 8.75
N PHE A 42 -5.53 -8.01 8.01
CA PHE A 42 -5.58 -6.72 7.32
C PHE A 42 -5.30 -5.52 8.25
N PRO A 43 -5.87 -5.43 9.46
CA PRO A 43 -5.46 -4.47 10.49
C PRO A 43 -3.95 -4.37 10.69
N ALA A 44 -3.31 -5.51 10.96
CA ALA A 44 -1.90 -5.58 11.29
C ALA A 44 -1.01 -5.28 10.07
N ALA A 45 -1.46 -5.66 8.87
CA ALA A 45 -0.77 -5.36 7.62
C ALA A 45 -0.76 -3.85 7.33
N VAL A 46 -1.91 -3.18 7.50
CA VAL A 46 -2.00 -1.71 7.39
C VAL A 46 -1.05 -1.05 8.39
N ASP A 47 -1.08 -1.46 9.66
CA ASP A 47 -0.23 -0.87 10.69
C ASP A 47 1.27 -1.12 10.41
N ALA A 48 1.62 -2.29 9.85
CA ALA A 48 2.99 -2.60 9.46
C ALA A 48 3.50 -1.69 8.32
N VAL A 49 2.66 -1.44 7.31
CA VAL A 49 3.00 -0.53 6.20
C VAL A 49 3.14 0.90 6.72
N LEU A 50 2.20 1.37 7.54
CA LEU A 50 2.26 2.71 8.14
C LEU A 50 3.55 2.95 8.93
N ARG A 51 4.00 1.97 9.72
CA ARG A 51 5.29 2.07 10.42
C ARG A 51 6.48 2.23 9.48
N GLN A 52 6.46 1.59 8.31
CA GLN A 52 7.53 1.74 7.32
C GLN A 52 7.46 3.08 6.60
N ILE A 53 6.26 3.55 6.24
CA ILE A 53 6.06 4.90 5.69
C ILE A 53 6.67 5.96 6.63
N ASP A 54 6.45 5.80 7.93
CA ASP A 54 6.97 6.71 8.95
C ASP A 54 8.49 6.59 9.10
N ALA A 55 9.01 5.36 9.22
CA ALA A 55 10.43 5.10 9.40
C ALA A 55 11.30 5.60 8.23
N PHE A 56 10.76 5.59 7.01
CA PHE A 56 11.45 6.07 5.81
C PHE A 56 11.09 7.52 5.44
N GLY A 57 10.33 8.23 6.27
CA GLY A 57 9.98 9.64 6.04
C GLY A 57 9.06 9.88 4.85
N LEU A 58 8.30 8.87 4.41
CA LEU A 58 7.48 8.91 3.20
C LEU A 58 6.06 9.43 3.46
N ARG A 59 5.74 9.85 4.69
CA ARG A 59 4.43 10.43 5.04
C ARG A 59 4.10 11.60 4.12
N GLY A 60 2.92 11.55 3.51
CA GLY A 60 2.46 12.57 2.56
C GLY A 60 3.11 12.53 1.18
N GLN A 61 4.12 11.68 0.96
CA GLN A 61 4.80 11.52 -0.33
C GLN A 61 4.24 10.35 -1.15
N ILE A 62 3.87 9.27 -0.46
CA ILE A 62 3.29 8.06 -1.06
C ILE A 62 1.93 7.75 -0.45
N ARG A 63 1.07 7.14 -1.26
CA ARG A 63 -0.27 6.72 -0.81
C ARG A 63 -0.23 5.25 -0.39
N LEU A 64 -0.93 4.92 0.68
CA LEU A 64 -1.32 3.54 0.95
C LEU A 64 -2.69 3.32 0.32
N VAL A 65 -2.73 2.38 -0.61
CA VAL A 65 -3.91 2.03 -1.41
C VAL A 65 -4.34 0.62 -1.04
N VAL A 66 -5.65 0.39 -1.00
CA VAL A 66 -6.23 -0.95 -0.85
C VAL A 66 -6.99 -1.23 -2.13
N ILE A 67 -6.62 -2.29 -2.84
CA ILE A 67 -7.32 -2.77 -4.02
C ILE A 67 -8.35 -3.78 -3.54
N THR A 68 -9.63 -3.38 -3.61
CA THR A 68 -10.78 -4.07 -3.01
C THR A 68 -11.91 -4.17 -4.04
N ASN A 69 -12.71 -5.24 -3.96
CA ASN A 69 -13.96 -5.38 -4.69
C ASN A 69 -15.13 -4.66 -4.00
N GLY A 70 -14.88 -4.02 -2.86
CA GLY A 70 -15.84 -3.18 -2.14
C GLY A 70 -16.83 -3.93 -1.27
N SER A 71 -16.85 -5.26 -1.28
CA SER A 71 -17.91 -6.06 -0.62
C SER A 71 -18.01 -5.86 0.90
N GLN A 72 -16.97 -5.35 1.57
CA GLN A 72 -16.94 -5.09 3.01
C GLN A 72 -16.83 -3.61 3.41
N MET A 73 -16.94 -2.66 2.48
CA MET A 73 -16.83 -1.23 2.80
C MET A 73 -17.93 -0.69 3.74
N HIS A 74 -18.99 -1.46 3.96
CA HIS A 74 -20.06 -1.13 4.92
C HIS A 74 -19.66 -1.40 6.39
N ARG A 75 -18.55 -2.11 6.65
CA ARG A 75 -18.08 -2.39 8.01
C ARG A 75 -17.27 -1.22 8.57
N SER A 76 -17.60 -0.81 9.79
CA SER A 76 -16.95 0.30 10.50
C SER A 76 -15.43 0.12 10.63
N ALA A 77 -14.96 -1.11 10.84
CA ALA A 77 -13.53 -1.42 10.94
C ALA A 77 -12.73 -1.16 9.64
N VAL A 78 -13.39 -1.26 8.48
CA VAL A 78 -12.81 -0.93 7.17
C VAL A 78 -12.88 0.58 6.94
N GLN A 79 -14.03 1.20 7.24
CA GLN A 79 -14.25 2.65 7.13
C GLN A 79 -13.29 3.48 7.98
N MET A 80 -13.02 3.04 9.21
CA MET A 80 -12.14 3.73 10.14
C MET A 80 -10.68 3.79 9.63
N ARG A 81 -10.31 2.86 8.74
CA ARG A 81 -9.00 2.80 8.07
C ARG A 81 -9.04 3.37 6.65
N SER A 82 -10.21 3.75 6.12
CA SER A 82 -10.41 4.35 4.79
C SER A 82 -9.97 5.80 4.63
N ARG A 83 -9.37 6.41 5.67
CA ARG A 83 -8.70 7.71 5.54
C ARG A 83 -7.39 7.61 4.74
N LEU A 84 -6.96 6.39 4.44
CA LEU A 84 -5.93 6.04 3.44
C LEU A 84 -6.61 6.01 2.08
N GLY A 85 -6.04 6.62 1.04
CA GLY A 85 -6.68 6.72 -0.28
C GLY A 85 -7.10 5.34 -0.82
N ILE A 86 -8.38 5.01 -0.71
CA ILE A 86 -8.93 3.73 -1.18
C ILE A 86 -9.17 3.83 -2.68
N LEU A 87 -8.63 2.86 -3.43
CA LEU A 87 -8.97 2.64 -4.83
C LEU A 87 -9.70 1.30 -4.92
N ALA A 88 -11.03 1.35 -4.94
CA ALA A 88 -11.82 0.17 -5.26
C ALA A 88 -11.71 -0.11 -6.76
N ILE A 89 -11.19 -1.28 -7.13
CA ILE A 89 -11.15 -1.75 -8.52
C ILE A 89 -12.19 -2.84 -8.62
N TYR A 90 -13.34 -2.51 -9.20
CA TYR A 90 -14.38 -3.46 -9.51
C TYR A 90 -14.01 -4.17 -10.81
N PHE A 91 -13.76 -5.48 -10.74
CA PHE A 91 -13.79 -6.33 -11.93
C PHE A 91 -15.27 -6.66 -12.20
N THR A 92 -15.80 -6.15 -13.32
CA THR A 92 -17.14 -6.46 -13.84
C THR A 92 -17.16 -7.80 -14.54
#